data_AF-A0A4S2FC85-F1
#
_entry.id   AF-A0A4S2FC85-F1
#
_cell.length_a   1.000
_cell.length_b   1.000
_cell.length_c   1.000
_cell.angle_alpha   90.00
_cell.angle_beta   90.00
_cell.angle_gamma   90.00
#
_symmetry.space_group_name_H-M   'P 1'
#
loop_
_entity.id
_entity.type
_entity.pdbx_description
1 polymer ?
#
loop_
_entity_poly.entity_id
_entity_poly.type
_entity_poly.pdbx_seq_one_letter_code
_entity_poly.pdbx_strand_id
1 'polypeptide(L)'
;MRQSKKRVNKTSLTHSFLQSVGTYSTYISIFIAAFSLVFGIITYMMTIQIEEHSNYLSDLQAPCVYTMTITGQDRFPAADSSKTIITLPKTRIAFDISSGSILDIGNVVMVDEETVGKIDSWSVSEHQTDRKAKTENKKRTAKTDSLTYRPETWNYDPETKTAYTVLFVKTGNNTSDIWLLIMDKNKNLKIYGYDALPTDQKTAYPTAFQAYRSARKFLVENNI
;
A
#
# COMPACT_ATOMS: atom_id res chain seq x y z
N MET A 1 102.40 8.30 -16.14
CA MET A 1 101.69 7.70 -15.00
C MET A 1 100.54 8.63 -14.60
N ARG A 2 99.27 8.17 -14.70
CA ARG A 2 98.02 8.61 -14.01
C ARG A 2 97.63 10.12 -14.01
N GLN A 3 96.39 10.56 -14.21
CA GLN A 3 95.06 9.94 -14.31
C GLN A 3 94.10 10.97 -14.94
N SER A 4 93.29 10.55 -15.94
CA SER A 4 92.13 11.31 -16.44
C SER A 4 91.02 11.29 -15.39
N LYS A 5 90.66 12.46 -14.86
CA LYS A 5 89.58 12.62 -13.88
C LYS A 5 88.25 12.74 -14.65
N LYS A 6 87.55 11.62 -14.82
CA LYS A 6 86.18 11.55 -15.32
C LYS A 6 85.28 12.47 -14.48
N ARG A 7 84.82 13.59 -15.04
CA ARG A 7 83.72 14.38 -14.45
C ARG A 7 82.44 13.56 -14.60
N VAL A 8 82.01 12.91 -13.52
CA VAL A 8 80.70 12.26 -13.43
C VAL A 8 79.62 13.34 -13.49
N ASN A 9 78.72 13.18 -14.45
CA ASN A 9 77.61 14.07 -14.75
C ASN A 9 76.55 13.97 -13.62
N LYS A 10 76.76 14.72 -12.52
CA LYS A 10 75.87 14.73 -11.33
C LYS A 10 74.52 15.44 -11.57
N THR A 11 74.34 16.12 -12.70
CA THR A 11 73.15 16.90 -13.03
C THR A 11 72.02 16.08 -13.65
N SER A 12 72.26 14.87 -14.18
CA SER A 12 71.18 14.06 -14.79
C SER A 12 70.38 13.24 -13.78
N LEU A 13 70.98 12.85 -12.64
CA LEU A 13 70.34 12.02 -11.62
C LEU A 13 69.26 12.78 -10.84
N THR A 14 69.54 14.03 -10.44
CA THR A 14 68.60 14.87 -9.69
C THR A 14 67.41 15.34 -10.53
N HIS A 15 67.62 15.58 -11.82
CA HIS A 15 66.54 15.97 -12.75
C HIS A 15 65.56 14.81 -13.01
N SER A 16 66.06 13.57 -13.10
CA SER A 16 65.21 12.38 -13.28
C SER A 16 64.38 12.03 -12.04
N PHE A 17 64.92 12.25 -10.83
CA PHE A 17 64.22 11.97 -9.58
C PHE A 17 63.06 12.95 -9.34
N LEU A 18 63.27 14.25 -9.57
CA LEU A 18 62.24 15.28 -9.40
C LEU A 18 61.09 15.13 -10.43
N GLN A 19 61.41 14.76 -11.67
CA GLN A 19 60.39 14.41 -12.66
C GLN A 19 59.60 13.17 -12.24
N SER A 20 60.25 12.12 -11.72
CA SER A 20 59.53 10.93 -11.25
C SER A 20 58.59 11.24 -10.08
N VAL A 21 59.02 12.04 -9.08
CA VAL A 21 58.21 12.39 -7.91
C VAL A 21 57.00 13.25 -8.30
N GLY A 22 57.16 14.19 -9.23
CA GLY A 22 56.04 14.98 -9.76
C GLY A 22 55.02 14.12 -10.52
N THR A 23 55.49 13.15 -11.30
CA THR A 23 54.64 12.19 -12.00
C THR A 23 53.92 11.24 -11.04
N TYR A 24 54.59 10.70 -10.01
CA TYR A 24 53.96 9.88 -8.96
C TYR A 24 52.92 10.67 -8.14
N SER A 25 53.21 11.92 -7.79
CA SER A 25 52.26 12.81 -7.10
C SER A 25 51.02 13.12 -7.96
N THR A 26 51.22 13.28 -9.28
CA THR A 26 50.12 13.48 -10.23
C THR A 26 49.24 12.23 -10.36
N TYR A 27 49.83 11.03 -10.43
CA TYR A 27 49.08 9.77 -10.44
C TYR A 27 48.28 9.56 -9.15
N ILE A 28 48.85 9.85 -7.99
CA ILE A 28 48.15 9.77 -6.70
C ILE A 28 46.99 10.77 -6.67
N SER A 29 47.18 11.99 -7.18
CA SER A 29 46.14 13.02 -7.24
C SER A 29 44.98 12.63 -8.16
N ILE A 30 45.28 12.04 -9.33
CA ILE A 30 44.27 11.51 -10.25
C ILE A 30 43.51 10.35 -9.61
N PHE A 31 44.21 9.47 -8.89
CA PHE A 31 43.58 8.36 -8.17
C PHE A 31 42.65 8.83 -7.06
N ILE A 32 43.06 9.81 -6.26
CA ILE A 32 42.22 10.43 -5.22
C ILE A 32 40.99 11.11 -5.85
N ALA A 33 41.16 11.82 -6.96
CA ALA A 33 40.06 12.48 -7.66
C ALA A 33 39.06 11.47 -8.24
N ALA A 34 39.55 10.39 -8.87
CA ALA A 34 38.71 9.31 -9.38
C ALA A 34 37.97 8.60 -8.25
N PHE A 35 38.65 8.30 -7.14
CA PHE A 35 38.04 7.68 -5.96
C PHE A 35 36.97 8.59 -5.34
N SER A 36 37.24 9.90 -5.24
CA SER A 36 36.28 10.88 -4.72
C SER A 36 35.05 11.01 -5.62
N LEU A 37 35.21 10.93 -6.94
CA LEU A 37 34.10 10.94 -7.90
C LEU A 37 33.24 9.68 -7.78
N VAL A 38 33.86 8.50 -7.69
CA VAL A 38 33.15 7.23 -7.47
C VAL A 38 32.41 7.26 -6.13
N PHE A 39 33.06 7.72 -5.07
CA PHE A 39 32.45 7.86 -3.75
C PHE A 39 31.27 8.85 -3.77
N GLY A 40 31.40 9.97 -4.49
CA GLY A 40 30.32 10.93 -4.69
C GLY A 40 29.10 10.34 -5.42
N ILE A 41 29.32 9.56 -6.48
CA ILE A 41 28.25 8.87 -7.21
C ILE A 41 27.55 7.85 -6.30
N ILE A 42 28.30 7.03 -5.56
CA ILE A 42 27.74 6.05 -4.63
C ILE A 42 26.91 6.76 -3.56
N THR A 43 27.43 7.84 -2.97
CA THR A 43 26.72 8.63 -1.94
C THR A 43 25.44 9.24 -2.49
N TYR A 44 25.48 9.79 -3.71
CA TYR A 44 24.32 10.34 -4.39
C TYR A 44 23.24 9.27 -4.64
N MET A 45 23.63 8.09 -5.15
CA MET A 45 22.72 6.97 -5.37
C MET A 45 22.10 6.46 -4.07
N MET A 46 22.88 6.34 -2.99
CA MET A 46 22.36 5.98 -1.67
C MET A 46 21.38 7.03 -1.15
N THR A 47 21.67 8.32 -1.37
CA THR A 47 20.79 9.41 -0.92
C THR A 47 19.44 9.37 -1.63
N ILE A 48 19.42 9.12 -2.94
CA ILE A 48 18.17 8.92 -3.70
C ILE A 48 17.40 7.73 -3.15
N GLN A 49 18.06 6.58 -2.93
CA GLN A 49 17.40 5.39 -2.40
C GLN A 49 16.81 5.63 -1.00
N ILE A 50 17.51 6.37 -0.15
CA ILE A 50 17.01 6.76 1.18
C ILE A 50 15.81 7.69 1.05
N GLU A 51 15.85 8.68 0.16
CA GLU A 51 14.74 9.61 -0.08
C GLU A 51 13.51 8.87 -0.64
N GLU A 52 13.69 7.96 -1.60
CA GLU A 52 12.63 7.11 -2.13
C GLU A 52 12.03 6.19 -1.06
N HIS A 53 12.88 5.58 -0.22
CA HIS A 53 12.43 4.72 0.87
C HIS A 53 11.71 5.53 1.96
N SER A 54 12.19 6.73 2.27
CA SER A 54 11.55 7.67 3.21
C SER A 54 10.19 8.12 2.68
N ASN A 55 10.09 8.47 1.40
CA ASN A 55 8.82 8.85 0.78
C ASN A 55 7.84 7.67 0.74
N TYR A 56 8.33 6.46 0.47
CA TYR A 56 7.53 5.25 0.54
C TYR A 56 6.98 4.99 1.94
N LEU A 57 7.80 5.11 2.98
CA LEU A 57 7.38 4.98 4.38
C LEU A 57 6.43 6.12 4.80
N SER A 58 6.63 7.32 4.28
CA SER A 58 5.73 8.46 4.51
C SER A 58 4.36 8.25 3.84
N ASP A 59 4.33 7.72 2.62
CA ASP A 59 3.09 7.37 1.90
C ASP A 59 2.34 6.23 2.60
N LEU A 60 3.06 5.31 3.27
CA LEU A 60 2.48 4.31 4.15
C LEU A 60 1.89 4.95 5.41
N GLN A 61 2.57 5.88 6.07
CA GLN A 61 2.08 6.46 7.34
C GLN A 61 1.07 7.60 7.18
N ALA A 62 0.87 8.12 5.97
CA ALA A 62 -0.09 9.18 5.70
C ALA A 62 -1.54 8.71 5.90
N PRO A 63 -2.44 9.57 6.40
CA PRO A 63 -3.88 9.30 6.40
C PRO A 63 -4.35 8.92 5.00
N CYS A 64 -5.03 7.78 4.88
CA CYS A 64 -5.56 7.35 3.59
C CYS A 64 -6.89 8.08 3.32
N VAL A 65 -7.02 8.65 2.12
CA VAL A 65 -8.23 9.31 1.66
C VAL A 65 -8.67 8.64 0.37
N TYR A 66 -9.83 7.99 0.41
CA TYR A 66 -10.38 7.27 -0.73
C TYR A 66 -11.88 7.51 -0.84
N THR A 67 -12.41 7.36 -2.05
CA THR A 67 -13.85 7.23 -2.28
C THR A 67 -14.18 5.78 -2.60
N MET A 68 -15.32 5.32 -2.10
CA MET A 68 -15.80 3.96 -2.33
C MET A 68 -17.01 3.98 -3.26
N THR A 69 -16.92 3.23 -4.36
CA THR A 69 -18.03 3.02 -5.29
C THR A 69 -18.28 1.53 -5.48
N ILE A 70 -19.51 1.14 -5.82
CA ILE A 70 -19.87 -0.26 -6.03
C ILE A 70 -20.39 -0.44 -7.44
N THR A 71 -19.88 -1.46 -8.13
CA THR A 71 -20.22 -1.78 -9.51
C THR A 71 -20.55 -3.26 -9.66
N GLY A 72 -21.18 -3.63 -10.78
CA GLY A 72 -21.42 -5.04 -11.12
C GLY A 72 -22.51 -5.75 -10.32
N GLN A 73 -23.58 -5.05 -9.92
CA GLN A 73 -24.66 -5.64 -9.14
C GLN A 73 -25.23 -6.93 -9.77
N ASP A 74 -25.20 -8.01 -8.99
CA ASP A 74 -25.79 -9.28 -9.38
C ASP A 74 -27.32 -9.29 -9.30
N ARG A 75 -27.94 -10.34 -9.86
CA ARG A 75 -29.34 -10.61 -9.55
C ARG A 75 -29.42 -11.07 -8.09
N PHE A 76 -30.23 -10.36 -7.32
CA PHE A 76 -30.54 -10.71 -5.93
C PHE A 76 -31.01 -12.18 -5.85
N PRO A 77 -30.67 -12.93 -4.78
CA PRO A 77 -31.15 -14.29 -4.62
C PRO A 77 -32.67 -14.37 -4.75
N ALA A 78 -33.18 -15.50 -5.21
CA ALA A 78 -34.61 -15.74 -5.27
C ALA A 78 -35.24 -15.54 -3.89
N ALA A 79 -36.39 -14.89 -3.88
CA ALA A 79 -37.02 -14.26 -2.72
C ALA A 79 -37.48 -15.24 -1.60
N ASP A 80 -37.26 -16.54 -1.78
CA ASP A 80 -37.77 -17.65 -0.97
C ASP A 80 -36.63 -18.54 -0.40
N SER A 81 -35.39 -18.05 -0.43
CA SER A 81 -34.24 -18.74 0.17
C SER A 81 -34.21 -18.54 1.69
N SER A 82 -34.20 -19.62 2.46
CA SER A 82 -33.97 -19.61 3.92
C SER A 82 -32.48 -19.45 4.30
N LYS A 83 -31.60 -19.25 3.32
CA LYS A 83 -30.16 -19.07 3.56
C LYS A 83 -29.91 -17.72 4.22
N THR A 84 -29.06 -17.69 5.24
CA THR A 84 -28.58 -16.47 5.89
C THR A 84 -27.27 -15.93 5.30
N ILE A 85 -26.64 -16.71 4.41
CA ILE A 85 -25.42 -16.34 3.68
C ILE A 85 -25.65 -16.61 2.20
N ILE A 86 -25.28 -15.64 1.37
CA ILE A 86 -25.44 -15.68 -0.09
C ILE A 86 -24.13 -15.29 -0.78
N THR A 87 -24.05 -15.57 -2.08
CA THR A 87 -22.90 -15.19 -2.91
C THR A 87 -23.34 -14.17 -3.96
N LEU A 88 -22.59 -13.07 -4.09
CA LEU A 88 -22.83 -12.01 -5.08
C LEU A 88 -21.56 -11.78 -5.92
N PRO A 89 -21.16 -12.76 -6.77
CA PRO A 89 -19.83 -12.80 -7.39
C PRO A 89 -19.51 -11.66 -8.38
N LYS A 90 -20.52 -10.98 -8.92
CA LYS A 90 -20.32 -9.84 -9.82
C LYS A 90 -20.19 -8.52 -9.09
N THR A 91 -20.62 -8.43 -7.83
CA THR A 91 -20.54 -7.19 -7.05
C THR A 91 -19.08 -6.88 -6.73
N ARG A 92 -18.66 -5.66 -7.09
CA ARG A 92 -17.29 -5.17 -6.92
C ARG A 92 -17.32 -3.85 -6.16
N ILE A 93 -16.40 -3.71 -5.23
CA ILE A 93 -16.17 -2.48 -4.47
C ILE A 93 -14.89 -1.86 -5.01
N ALA A 94 -15.02 -0.72 -5.67
CA ALA A 94 -13.90 0.06 -6.17
C ALA A 94 -13.55 1.17 -5.19
N PHE A 95 -12.27 1.32 -4.92
CA PHE A 95 -11.68 2.35 -4.08
C PHE A 95 -10.82 3.24 -4.95
N ASP A 96 -11.20 4.51 -5.08
CA ASP A 96 -10.39 5.50 -5.76
C ASP A 96 -9.61 6.30 -4.70
N ILE A 97 -8.34 5.96 -4.55
CA ILE A 97 -7.45 6.46 -3.50
C ILE A 97 -6.82 7.77 -3.98
N SER A 98 -7.17 8.86 -3.32
CA SER A 98 -6.62 10.19 -3.57
C SER A 98 -5.32 10.47 -2.80
N SER A 99 -5.12 9.83 -1.65
CA SER A 99 -3.95 10.00 -0.77
C SER A 99 -3.75 8.78 0.13
N GLY A 100 -2.51 8.54 0.57
CA GLY A 100 -2.13 7.43 1.44
C GLY A 100 -2.25 6.06 0.74
N SER A 101 -2.42 5.00 1.53
CA SER A 101 -2.49 3.63 1.02
C SER A 101 -3.50 2.75 1.78
N ILE A 102 -4.01 1.73 1.09
CA ILE A 102 -4.80 0.64 1.69
C ILE A 102 -3.90 -0.60 1.74
N LEU A 103 -3.80 -1.21 2.93
CA LEU A 103 -3.01 -2.41 3.19
C LEU A 103 -3.84 -3.66 2.97
N ASP A 104 -4.99 -3.74 3.65
CA ASP A 104 -5.87 -4.89 3.63
C ASP A 104 -7.32 -4.44 3.48
N ILE A 105 -8.11 -5.22 2.73
CA ILE A 105 -9.56 -5.04 2.64
C ILE A 105 -10.19 -6.38 2.97
N GLY A 106 -11.25 -6.37 3.77
CA GLY A 106 -11.96 -7.60 4.05
C GLY A 106 -13.40 -7.37 4.45
N ASN A 107 -14.16 -8.46 4.57
CA ASN A 107 -15.52 -8.43 5.06
C ASN A 107 -15.79 -9.47 6.15
N VAL A 108 -16.72 -9.12 7.02
CA VAL A 108 -17.19 -9.96 8.12
C VAL A 108 -18.46 -10.70 7.70
N VAL A 109 -18.41 -12.03 7.82
CA VAL A 109 -19.54 -12.94 7.66
C VAL A 109 -20.03 -13.33 9.04
N MET A 110 -21.32 -13.13 9.25
CA MET A 110 -22.01 -13.31 10.51
C MET A 110 -22.74 -14.66 10.51
N VAL A 111 -22.77 -15.35 11.65
CA VAL A 111 -23.63 -16.53 11.85
C VAL A 111 -25.07 -16.08 12.11
N ASP A 112 -25.21 -15.06 12.94
CA ASP A 112 -26.43 -14.36 13.34
C ASP A 112 -26.10 -12.87 13.56
N GLU A 113 -27.06 -12.06 14.00
CA GLU A 113 -26.87 -10.61 14.22
C GLU A 113 -25.82 -10.23 15.28
N GLU A 114 -25.36 -11.16 16.12
CA GLU A 114 -24.43 -10.91 17.22
C GLU A 114 -23.12 -11.70 17.12
N THR A 115 -23.11 -12.79 16.35
CA THR A 115 -22.01 -13.74 16.30
C THR A 115 -21.24 -13.64 14.98
N VAL A 116 -19.96 -13.28 15.08
CA VAL A 116 -19.03 -13.33 13.94
C VAL A 116 -18.71 -14.79 13.62
N GLY A 117 -18.98 -15.21 12.37
CA GLY A 117 -18.69 -16.57 11.91
C GLY A 117 -17.35 -16.69 11.22
N LYS A 118 -17.04 -15.74 10.33
CA LYS A 118 -15.81 -15.73 9.53
C LYS A 118 -15.42 -14.31 9.16
N ILE A 119 -14.12 -14.07 9.05
CA ILE A 119 -13.57 -12.86 8.44
C ILE A 119 -12.84 -13.27 7.17
N ASP A 120 -13.28 -12.73 6.04
CA ASP A 120 -12.57 -12.83 4.76
C ASP A 120 -11.71 -11.58 4.62
N SER A 121 -10.42 -11.75 4.34
CA SER A 121 -9.48 -10.62 4.17
C SER A 121 -8.62 -10.81 2.94
N TRP A 122 -8.22 -9.68 2.36
CA TRP A 122 -7.45 -9.58 1.14
C TRP A 122 -6.31 -8.58 1.35
N SER A 123 -5.08 -9.09 1.45
CA SER A 123 -3.91 -8.21 1.51
C SER A 123 -3.57 -7.68 0.13
N VAL A 124 -3.58 -6.35 0.00
CA VAL A 124 -3.28 -5.65 -1.25
C VAL A 124 -1.85 -5.91 -1.69
N SER A 125 -0.92 -6.05 -0.74
CA SER A 125 0.50 -6.27 -1.01
C SER A 125 0.77 -7.63 -1.69
N GLU A 126 0.09 -8.69 -1.23
CA GLU A 126 0.26 -10.05 -1.73
C GLU A 126 -0.27 -10.21 -3.17
N HIS A 127 -1.25 -9.39 -3.56
CA HIS A 127 -1.97 -9.50 -4.82
C HIS A 127 -1.55 -8.46 -5.87
N GLN A 128 -0.57 -7.60 -5.55
CA GLN A 128 0.05 -6.66 -6.49
C GLN A 128 1.20 -7.26 -7.31
N THR A 129 1.42 -8.58 -7.23
CA THR A 129 2.69 -9.27 -7.52
C THR A 129 3.24 -9.13 -8.94
N ASP A 130 2.54 -8.55 -9.92
CA ASP A 130 3.04 -8.49 -11.31
C ASP A 130 3.04 -7.09 -11.99
N ARG A 131 2.70 -5.99 -11.31
CA ARG A 131 2.64 -4.65 -11.97
C ARG A 131 3.74 -3.66 -11.62
N LYS A 132 4.48 -3.86 -10.52
CA LYS A 132 5.51 -2.89 -10.10
C LYS A 132 6.83 -2.98 -10.89
N ALA A 133 7.13 -4.12 -11.51
CA ALA A 133 8.38 -4.30 -12.27
C ALA A 133 8.46 -3.56 -13.63
N LYS A 134 7.42 -2.81 -14.05
CA LYS A 134 7.38 -2.12 -15.36
C LYS A 134 7.11 -0.62 -15.31
N THR A 135 7.05 0.00 -14.12
CA THR A 135 6.70 1.43 -14.01
C THR A 135 7.80 2.25 -13.34
N GLU A 136 9.07 1.92 -13.59
CA GLU A 136 10.15 2.89 -13.44
C GLU A 136 10.15 3.79 -14.70
N ASN A 137 10.16 5.11 -14.49
CA ASN A 137 10.15 6.20 -15.51
C ASN A 137 8.79 6.76 -15.94
N LYS A 138 7.92 7.14 -15.00
CA LYS A 138 7.02 8.30 -15.23
C LYS A 138 7.04 9.24 -14.04
N LYS A 139 7.25 10.54 -14.31
CA LYS A 139 7.08 11.64 -13.34
C LYS A 139 5.75 11.46 -12.61
N ARG A 140 5.82 11.30 -11.27
CA ARG A 140 4.66 11.26 -10.36
C ARG A 140 3.86 12.55 -10.54
N THR A 141 2.79 12.49 -11.32
CA THR A 141 1.65 13.41 -11.25
C THR A 141 0.63 12.74 -10.32
N ALA A 142 -0.04 13.53 -9.46
CA ALA A 142 -1.02 13.06 -8.48
C ALA A 142 -1.96 12.02 -9.10
N LYS A 143 -1.70 10.74 -8.83
CA LYS A 143 -2.37 9.63 -9.49
C LYS A 143 -3.33 9.05 -8.48
N THR A 144 -4.62 9.14 -8.78
CA THR A 144 -5.63 8.39 -8.06
C THR A 144 -5.38 6.91 -8.34
N ASP A 145 -4.93 6.16 -7.35
CA ASP A 145 -4.78 4.72 -7.49
C ASP A 145 -6.14 4.07 -7.28
N SER A 146 -6.56 3.22 -8.21
CA SER A 146 -7.85 2.53 -8.11
C SER A 146 -7.63 1.06 -7.75
N LEU A 147 -8.35 0.61 -6.73
CA LEU A 147 -8.27 -0.74 -6.17
C LEU A 147 -9.67 -1.36 -6.21
N THR A 148 -9.79 -2.64 -6.58
CA THR A 148 -11.09 -3.31 -6.66
C THR A 148 -11.10 -4.55 -5.78
N TYR A 149 -11.97 -4.54 -4.77
CA TYR A 149 -12.25 -5.68 -3.90
C TYR A 149 -13.55 -6.39 -4.33
N ARG A 150 -13.60 -7.70 -4.12
CA ARG A 150 -14.77 -8.54 -4.46
C ARG A 150 -15.18 -9.36 -3.23
N PRO A 151 -16.16 -8.89 -2.45
CA PRO A 151 -16.73 -9.71 -1.39
C PRO A 151 -17.55 -10.83 -2.01
N GLU A 152 -17.01 -12.06 -1.98
CA GLU A 152 -17.70 -13.24 -2.51
C GLU A 152 -18.96 -13.55 -1.70
N THR A 153 -18.84 -13.46 -0.38
CA THR A 153 -19.85 -13.83 0.62
C THR A 153 -20.53 -12.59 1.20
N TRP A 154 -21.85 -12.66 1.34
CA TRP A 154 -22.68 -11.61 1.93
C TRP A 154 -23.63 -12.23 2.95
N ASN A 155 -23.89 -11.48 4.02
CA ASN A 155 -24.96 -11.81 4.95
C ASN A 155 -26.31 -11.49 4.29
N TYR A 156 -27.33 -12.28 4.60
CA TYR A 156 -28.66 -12.13 4.05
C TYR A 156 -29.70 -12.26 5.14
N ASP A 157 -30.59 -11.29 5.21
CA ASP A 157 -31.79 -11.30 6.02
C ASP A 157 -32.97 -11.74 5.15
N PRO A 158 -33.50 -12.96 5.36
CA PRO A 158 -34.64 -13.48 4.59
C PRO A 158 -35.95 -12.74 4.84
N GLU A 159 -36.14 -12.19 6.04
CA GLU A 159 -37.39 -11.52 6.43
C GLU A 159 -37.54 -10.21 5.67
N THR A 160 -36.49 -9.40 5.67
CA THR A 160 -36.47 -8.10 4.98
C THR A 160 -36.04 -8.21 3.52
N LYS A 161 -35.53 -9.38 3.10
CA LYS A 161 -34.93 -9.64 1.78
C LYS A 161 -33.82 -8.62 1.52
N THR A 162 -32.87 -8.57 2.44
CA THR A 162 -31.77 -7.60 2.44
C THR A 162 -30.44 -8.33 2.49
N ALA A 163 -29.54 -8.01 1.57
CA ALA A 163 -28.16 -8.47 1.62
C ALA A 163 -27.29 -7.39 2.24
N TYR A 164 -26.37 -7.75 3.13
CA TYR A 164 -25.46 -6.80 3.73
C TYR A 164 -24.07 -7.38 3.95
N THR A 165 -23.07 -6.52 3.98
CA THR A 165 -21.70 -6.88 4.32
C THR A 165 -21.09 -5.79 5.19
N VAL A 166 -20.34 -6.22 6.20
CA VAL A 166 -19.54 -5.32 7.04
C VAL A 166 -18.12 -5.39 6.49
N LEU A 167 -17.69 -4.31 5.87
CA LEU A 167 -16.39 -4.18 5.24
C LEU A 167 -15.43 -3.51 6.22
N PHE A 168 -14.20 -3.99 6.32
CA PHE A 168 -13.12 -3.25 6.97
C PHE A 168 -12.02 -2.95 5.95
N VAL A 169 -11.41 -1.79 6.10
CA VAL A 169 -10.33 -1.28 5.24
C VAL A 169 -9.20 -0.85 6.15
N LYS A 170 -8.13 -1.65 6.17
CA LYS A 170 -6.93 -1.31 6.91
C LYS A 170 -6.06 -0.41 6.05
N THR A 171 -5.80 0.79 6.55
CA THR A 171 -5.02 1.80 5.85
C THR A 171 -3.54 1.76 6.26
N GLY A 172 -2.68 2.39 5.48
CA GLY A 172 -1.22 2.36 5.66
C GLY A 172 -0.75 2.82 7.05
N ASN A 173 -1.49 3.73 7.68
CA ASN A 173 -1.19 4.23 9.03
C ASN A 173 -1.67 3.27 10.14
N ASN A 174 -2.03 2.04 9.80
CA ASN A 174 -2.60 1.00 10.67
C ASN A 174 -3.94 1.38 11.32
N THR A 175 -4.69 2.32 10.75
CA THR A 175 -6.08 2.55 11.14
C THR A 175 -7.03 1.74 10.27
N SER A 176 -8.13 1.26 10.87
CA SER A 176 -9.14 0.46 10.18
C SER A 176 -10.44 1.26 10.08
N ASP A 177 -10.85 1.56 8.85
CA ASP A 177 -12.19 2.06 8.58
C ASP A 177 -13.16 0.90 8.46
N ILE A 178 -14.38 1.07 8.98
CA ILE A 178 -15.40 0.04 8.92
C ILE A 178 -16.64 0.63 8.25
N TRP A 179 -17.19 -0.11 7.29
CA TRP A 179 -18.33 0.29 6.48
C TRP A 179 -19.41 -0.78 6.50
N LEU A 180 -20.67 -0.37 6.56
CA LEU A 180 -21.82 -1.23 6.36
C LEU A 180 -22.42 -0.96 4.98
N LEU A 181 -22.44 -2.00 4.16
CA LEU A 181 -23.02 -1.97 2.82
C LEU A 181 -24.31 -2.78 2.85
N ILE A 182 -25.42 -2.16 2.43
CA ILE A 182 -26.74 -2.77 2.42
C ILE A 182 -27.32 -2.71 1.01
N MET A 183 -27.73 -3.86 0.47
CA MET A 183 -28.46 -3.97 -0.78
C MET A 183 -29.86 -4.49 -0.49
N ASP A 184 -30.88 -3.69 -0.80
CA ASP A 184 -32.27 -4.09 -0.63
C ASP A 184 -32.77 -4.99 -1.79
N LYS A 185 -33.97 -5.55 -1.66
CA LYS A 185 -34.64 -6.36 -2.70
C LYS A 185 -34.81 -5.66 -4.06
N ASN A 186 -34.81 -4.33 -4.08
CA ASN A 186 -34.93 -3.52 -5.29
C ASN A 186 -33.56 -3.19 -5.89
N LYS A 187 -32.47 -3.72 -5.30
CA LYS A 187 -31.07 -3.47 -5.66
C LYS A 187 -30.61 -2.04 -5.37
N ASN A 188 -31.33 -1.31 -4.51
CA ASN A 188 -30.82 -0.05 -4.00
C ASN A 188 -29.73 -0.35 -2.99
N LEU A 189 -28.55 0.16 -3.28
CA LEU A 189 -27.39 0.06 -2.43
C LEU A 189 -27.30 1.29 -1.53
N LYS A 190 -27.05 1.07 -0.25
CA LYS A 190 -26.75 2.10 0.72
C LYS A 190 -25.44 1.77 1.42
N ILE A 191 -24.62 2.79 1.61
CA ILE A 191 -23.31 2.69 2.25
C ILE A 191 -23.38 3.54 3.52
N TYR A 192 -22.98 2.95 4.64
CA TYR A 192 -23.00 3.56 5.94
C TYR A 192 -21.61 3.49 6.56
N GLY A 193 -21.12 4.61 7.10
CA GLY A 193 -19.85 4.70 7.81
C GLY A 193 -20.03 4.75 9.33
N TYR A 194 -18.99 5.22 10.01
CA TYR A 194 -18.95 5.38 11.47
C TYR A 194 -20.14 6.15 12.06
N ASP A 195 -20.57 7.23 11.39
CA ASP A 195 -21.61 8.15 11.88
C ASP A 195 -23.04 7.58 11.80
N ALA A 196 -23.21 6.41 11.20
CA ALA A 196 -24.52 5.79 11.00
C ALA A 196 -25.07 5.08 12.26
N LEU A 197 -24.43 5.22 13.43
CA LEU A 197 -24.72 4.43 14.63
C LEU A 197 -25.29 5.21 15.83
N PRO A 198 -26.36 6.01 15.72
CA PRO A 198 -27.18 6.28 16.90
C PRO A 198 -27.78 4.96 17.41
N THR A 199 -27.64 4.69 18.72
CA THR A 199 -28.13 3.47 19.38
C THR A 199 -29.63 3.25 19.14
N ASP A 200 -30.38 4.35 19.07
CA ASP A 200 -31.85 4.37 18.96
C ASP A 200 -32.37 4.75 17.56
N GLN A 201 -31.52 4.66 16.52
CA GLN A 201 -31.99 5.01 15.17
C GLN A 201 -33.01 3.98 14.67
N LYS A 202 -34.24 4.44 14.42
CA LYS A 202 -35.22 3.65 13.68
C LYS A 202 -34.69 3.43 12.26
N THR A 203 -34.26 2.22 11.98
CA THR A 203 -33.75 1.79 10.66
C THR A 203 -34.69 0.76 10.04
N ALA A 204 -34.76 0.74 8.72
CA ALA A 204 -35.47 -0.30 7.98
C ALA A 204 -34.69 -1.64 7.94
N TYR A 205 -33.46 -1.66 8.47
CA TYR A 205 -32.54 -2.80 8.39
C TYR A 205 -31.98 -3.19 9.78
N PRO A 206 -32.82 -3.50 10.78
CA PRO A 206 -32.38 -3.67 12.17
C PRO A 206 -31.27 -4.72 12.32
N THR A 207 -31.42 -5.88 11.67
CA THR A 207 -30.45 -6.99 11.68
C THR A 207 -29.08 -6.56 11.16
N ALA A 208 -29.03 -5.82 10.05
CA ALA A 208 -27.77 -5.37 9.45
C ALA A 208 -27.03 -4.36 10.34
N PHE A 209 -27.77 -3.46 11.00
CA PHE A 209 -27.17 -2.49 11.93
C PHE A 209 -26.71 -3.13 13.23
N GLN A 210 -27.43 -4.12 13.76
CA GLN A 210 -26.99 -4.89 14.92
C GLN A 210 -25.72 -5.69 14.60
N ALA A 211 -25.72 -6.40 13.47
CA ALA A 211 -24.54 -7.10 12.96
C ALA A 211 -23.33 -6.17 12.79
N TYR A 212 -23.53 -4.96 12.27
CA TYR A 212 -22.48 -3.96 12.15
C TYR A 212 -21.90 -3.53 13.51
N ARG A 213 -22.73 -3.34 14.53
CA ARG A 213 -22.27 -3.02 15.90
C ARG A 213 -21.45 -4.16 16.49
N SER A 214 -21.95 -5.39 16.37
CA SER A 214 -21.30 -6.60 16.88
C SER A 214 -19.96 -6.86 16.17
N ALA A 215 -19.96 -6.80 14.84
CA ALA A 215 -18.75 -6.93 14.03
C ALA A 215 -17.74 -5.83 14.34
N ARG A 216 -18.16 -4.57 14.46
CA ARG A 216 -17.28 -3.46 14.85
C ARG A 216 -16.65 -3.70 16.21
N LYS A 217 -17.44 -4.09 17.21
CA LYS A 217 -16.93 -4.39 18.55
C LYS A 217 -15.87 -5.48 18.48
N PHE A 218 -16.16 -6.57 17.76
CA PHE A 218 -15.22 -7.66 17.55
C PHE A 218 -13.92 -7.20 16.87
N LEU A 219 -14.01 -6.45 15.77
CA LEU A 219 -12.83 -5.96 15.03
C LEU A 219 -11.95 -5.06 15.90
N VAL A 220 -12.56 -4.14 16.66
CA VAL A 220 -11.83 -3.25 17.58
C VAL A 220 -11.17 -4.02 18.72
N GLU A 221 -11.89 -4.96 19.35
CA GLU A 221 -11.35 -5.78 20.45
C GLU A 221 -10.17 -6.67 20.02
N ASN A 222 -10.15 -7.06 18.74
CA ASN A 222 -9.10 -7.90 18.17
C ASN A 222 -8.03 -7.12 17.39
N ASN A 223 -8.10 -5.78 17.38
CA ASN A 223 -7.17 -4.90 16.67
C ASN A 223 -7.00 -5.25 15.17
N ILE A 224 -8.13 -5.51 14.51
CA ILE A 224 -8.24 -5.81 13.07
C ILE A 224 -8.59 -4.54 12.31
#